data_AF-A0A2X1PKX3-F1
#
_entry.id   AF-A0A2X1PKX3-F1
#
_cell.length_a   1.000
_cell.length_b   1.000
_cell.length_c   1.000
_cell.angle_alpha   90.00
_cell.angle_beta   90.00
_cell.angle_gamma   90.00
#
_symmetry.space_group_name_H-M   'P 1'
#
loop_
_entity.id
_entity.type
_entity.pdbx_description
1 polymer ?
#
loop_
_entity_poly.entity_id
_entity_poly.type
_entity_poly.pdbx_seq_one_letter_code
_entity_poly.pdbx_strand_id
1 'polypeptide(L)' 'MKMKSLFVAMITFFSTAPFAHWQPIGNAEYTWGPFHVYTIGLFSETGTYQENERPLMLSFKYEKTH' A
#
# COMPACT_ATOMS: atom_id res chain seq x y z
N MET A 1 -31.42 -26.91 -20.76
CA MET A 1 -29.99 -26.73 -20.40
C MET A 1 -29.38 -25.35 -20.72
N LYS A 2 -30.12 -24.35 -21.25
CA LYS A 2 -29.53 -23.05 -21.63
C LYS A 2 -29.51 -21.98 -20.53
N MET A 3 -30.44 -22.03 -19.56
CA MET A 3 -30.58 -20.99 -18.54
C MET A 3 -29.49 -21.03 -17.45
N LYS A 4 -28.87 -22.20 -17.22
CA LYS A 4 -27.77 -22.35 -16.25
C LYS A 4 -26.47 -21.66 -16.72
N SER A 5 -26.30 -21.49 -18.04
CA SER A 5 -25.09 -20.89 -18.62
C SER A 5 -25.00 -19.37 -18.42
N LEU A 6 -26.15 -18.69 -18.32
CA LEU A 6 -26.19 -17.22 -18.15
C LEU A 6 -25.77 -16.80 -16.74
N PHE A 7 -26.06 -17.60 -15.72
CA PHE A 7 -25.64 -17.34 -14.34
C PHE A 7 -24.13 -17.47 -14.14
N VAL A 8 -23.47 -18.38 -14.86
CA VAL A 8 -22.01 -18.58 -14.77
C VAL A 8 -21.25 -17.39 -15.37
N ALA A 9 -21.77 -16.79 -16.44
CA ALA A 9 -21.15 -15.61 -17.08
C ALA A 9 -21.24 -14.33 -16.22
N MET A 10 -22.21 -14.25 -15.30
CA MET A 10 -22.37 -13.08 -14.44
C MET A 10 -21.37 -13.07 -13.26
N ILE A 11 -20.89 -14.24 -12.84
CA ILE A 11 -19.94 -14.37 -11.72
C ILE A 11 -18.51 -13.97 -12.14
N THR A 12 -18.15 -14.13 -13.41
CA THR A 12 -16.81 -13.77 -13.92
C THR A 12 -16.55 -12.27 -14.04
N PHE A 13 -17.59 -11.42 -13.89
CA PHE A 13 -17.42 -9.95 -13.87
C PHE A 13 -16.95 -9.41 -12.52
N PHE A 14 -17.11 -10.19 -11.44
CA PHE A 14 -16.57 -9.84 -10.13
C PHE A 14 -15.13 -10.35 -10.01
N SER A 15 -14.26 -9.90 -10.91
CA SER A 15 -12.82 -9.97 -10.66
C SER A 15 -12.53 -9.07 -9.47
N THR A 16 -12.36 -9.66 -8.29
CA THR A 16 -11.83 -8.93 -7.14
C THR A 16 -10.40 -8.57 -7.47
N ALA A 17 -10.19 -7.36 -8.00
CA ALA A 17 -8.86 -6.79 -8.01
C ALA A 17 -8.34 -6.85 -6.57
N PRO A 18 -7.14 -7.43 -6.30
CA PRO A 18 -6.58 -7.41 -4.96
C PRO A 18 -6.38 -5.94 -4.60
N PHE A 19 -7.29 -5.40 -3.79
CA PHE A 19 -7.14 -4.09 -3.19
C PHE A 19 -6.05 -4.22 -2.14
N ALA A 20 -4.83 -3.90 -2.53
CA ALA A 20 -3.73 -3.81 -1.58
C ALA A 20 -4.02 -2.65 -0.62
N HIS A 21 -4.43 -2.98 0.60
CA HIS A 21 -4.68 -2.03 1.67
C HIS A 21 -3.37 -1.81 2.43
N TRP A 22 -2.65 -0.74 2.09
CA TRP A 22 -1.39 -0.42 2.72
C TRP A 22 -1.60 0.22 4.08
N GLN A 23 -1.13 -0.47 5.11
CA GLN A 23 -1.16 -0.02 6.49
C GLN A 23 0.24 0.44 6.92
N PRO A 24 0.34 1.54 7.70
CA PRO A 24 1.62 2.09 8.10
C PRO A 24 2.31 1.19 9.12
N ILE A 25 3.59 0.87 8.88
CA ILE A 25 4.49 0.28 9.88
C ILE A 25 5.11 1.39 10.73
N GLY A 26 5.55 2.48 10.09
CA GLY A 26 6.19 3.59 10.78
C GLY A 26 6.85 4.58 9.83
N ASN A 27 7.36 5.67 10.40
CA ASN A 27 8.00 6.76 9.66
C ASN A 27 9.41 7.03 10.21
N ALA A 28 10.30 7.46 9.33
CA ALA A 28 11.61 8.01 9.66
C ALA A 28 11.72 9.43 9.08
N GLU A 29 12.24 10.35 9.88
CA GLU A 29 12.43 11.74 9.49
C GLU A 29 13.91 12.04 9.30
N TYR A 30 14.23 12.77 8.24
CA TYR A 30 15.57 13.30 8.01
C TYR A 30 15.54 14.81 8.14
N THR A 31 16.23 15.30 9.17
CA THR A 31 16.44 16.72 9.43
C THR A 31 17.90 17.08 9.20
N TRP A 32 18.14 18.26 8.65
CA TRP A 32 19.48 18.84 8.51
C TRP A 32 19.50 20.22 9.17
N GLY A 33 20.07 20.26 10.37
CA GLY A 33 20.00 21.46 11.21
C GLY A 33 18.55 21.78 11.59
N PRO A 34 18.06 23.01 11.37
CA PRO A 34 16.67 23.39 11.66
C PRO A 34 15.69 22.97 10.56
N PHE A 35 16.17 22.41 9.45
CA PHE A 35 15.34 22.10 8.30
C PHE A 35 14.89 20.65 8.33
N HIS A 36 13.58 20.44 8.26
CA HIS A 36 13.03 19.14 7.90
C HIS A 36 13.17 18.93 6.40
N VAL A 37 13.85 17.87 5.98
CA VAL A 37 14.20 17.64 4.57
C VAL A 37 13.24 16.65 3.95
N TYR A 38 13.03 15.49 4.58
CA TYR A 38 12.05 14.52 4.12
C TYR A 38 11.55 13.59 5.23
N THR A 39 10.36 13.04 5.02
CA THR A 39 9.82 11.90 5.78
C THR A 39 9.78 10.67 4.87
N ILE A 40 10.32 9.57 5.34
CA ILE A 40 10.18 8.24 4.73
C ILE A 40 9.09 7.49 5.51
N GLY A 41 8.08 6.98 4.83
CA GLY A 41 7.08 6.09 5.41
C GLY A 41 7.21 4.66 4.90
N LEU A 42 7.10 3.68 5.80
CA LEU A 42 7.09 2.26 5.49
C LEU A 42 5.71 1.67 5.70
N PHE A 43 5.25 0.87 4.74
CA PHE A 43 3.91 0.26 4.76
C PHE A 43 3.97 -1.22 4.39
N SER A 44 3.07 -2.00 5.00
CA SER A 44 2.79 -3.41 4.67
C SER A 44 1.28 -3.63 4.57
N GLU A 45 0.84 -4.83 4.17
CA GLU A 45 -0.59 -5.15 4.14
C GLU A 45 -1.22 -5.23 5.54
N THR A 46 -0.39 -5.52 6.55
CA THR A 46 -0.83 -5.77 7.94
C THR A 46 -0.48 -4.63 8.90
N GLY A 47 0.31 -3.65 8.45
CA GLY A 47 0.81 -2.56 9.29
C GLY A 47 1.83 -3.01 10.34
N THR A 48 2.26 -4.27 10.27
CA THR A 48 3.26 -4.84 11.17
C THR A 48 4.55 -5.12 10.42
N TYR A 49 5.67 -5.04 11.14
CA TYR A 49 6.97 -5.49 10.66
C TYR A 49 7.12 -6.98 10.97
N GLN A 50 7.52 -7.77 9.97
CA GLN A 50 7.97 -9.13 10.16
C GLN A 50 9.37 -9.30 9.58
N GLU A 51 10.21 -10.04 10.30
CA GLU A 51 11.57 -10.33 9.85
C GLU A 51 11.54 -11.13 8.55
N ASN A 52 12.37 -10.76 7.58
CA ASN A 52 12.42 -11.33 6.23
C ASN A 52 11.16 -11.11 5.36
N GLU A 53 10.18 -10.35 5.82
CA GLU A 53 9.07 -9.90 4.99
C GLU A 53 9.49 -8.65 4.21
N ARG A 54 9.25 -8.64 2.90
CA ARG A 54 9.51 -7.46 2.09
C ARG A 54 8.36 -6.46 2.31
N PRO A 55 8.62 -5.26 2.84
CA PRO A 55 7.61 -4.21 2.86
C PRO A 55 7.26 -3.82 1.43
N LEU A 56 5.97 -3.70 1.18
CA LEU A 56 5.46 -3.61 -0.19
C LEU A 56 5.35 -2.17 -0.67
N MET A 57 5.32 -1.18 0.23
CA MET A 57 5.25 0.23 -0.14
C MET A 57 6.15 1.13 0.72
N LEU A 58 6.89 1.99 0.03
CA LEU A 58 7.75 3.04 0.57
C LEU A 58 7.24 4.39 0.08
N SER A 59 7.07 5.35 0.99
CA SER A 59 6.72 6.74 0.64
C SER A 59 7.88 7.68 0.97
N PHE A 60 8.10 8.67 0.10
CA PHE A 60 9.04 9.77 0.33
C PHE A 60 8.28 11.08 0.21
N LYS A 61 8.15 11.79 1.32
CA LYS A 61 7.59 13.14 1.35
C LYS A 61 8.73 14.13 1.54
N TYR A 62 9.15 14.77 0.46
CA TYR A 62 10.14 15.84 0.52
C TYR A 62 9.47 17.12 1.00
N GLU A 63 10.02 17.77 2.03
CA GLU A 63 9.58 19.11 2.38
C GLU A 63 10.32 20.11 1.50
N LYS A 64 9.58 20.72 0.58
CA LYS A 64 10.11 21.80 -0.24
C LYS A 64 10.20 23.04 0.64
N THR A 65 11.38 23.34 1.15
CA THR A 65 11.67 24.66 1.74
C THR A 65 11.47 25.72 0.67
N HIS A 66 10.50 26.62 0.91
CA HIS A 66 10.18 27.77 0.07
C HIS A 66 11.30 28.81 0.08
#